data_AF-A0A964XGN7-F1
#
_entry.id   AF-A0A964XGN7-F1
#
_cell.length_a   1.000
_cell.length_b   1.000
_cell.length_c   1.000
_cell.angle_alpha   90.00
_cell.angle_beta   90.00
_cell.angle_gamma   90.00
#
_symmetry.space_group_name_H-M   'P 1'
#
loop_
_entity.id
_entity.type
_entity.pdbx_description
1 polymer ?
#
loop_
_entity_poly.entity_id
_entity_poly.type
_entity_poly.pdbx_seq_one_letter_code
_entity_poly.pdbx_strand_id
1 'polypeptide(L)'
;DFADALRAENEPRFQVRPVDLSRRELLAQRGREVAPPLVLLFSMARGSTKLLEAPQNVGWYLVDLEEVETGEIAADDPVIAQTRRQFASTLADEYRRQLTKAISTNVGIERNEDAIESVRRQLAGEI
;
A
#
# COMPACT_ATOMS: atom_id res chain seq x y z
N ASP A 1 -15.90 6.63 -27.22
CA ASP A 1 -15.55 5.97 -25.97
C ASP A 1 -15.16 4.51 -26.24
N PHE A 2 -14.34 3.87 -25.39
CA PHE A 2 -13.84 2.50 -25.60
C PHE A 2 -14.98 1.47 -25.67
N ALA A 3 -16.01 1.64 -24.82
CA ALA A 3 -17.18 0.78 -24.86
C ALA A 3 -17.99 0.93 -26.17
N ASP A 4 -18.05 2.15 -26.74
CA ASP A 4 -18.66 2.38 -28.05
C ASP A 4 -17.88 1.71 -29.18
N ALA A 5 -16.54 1.79 -29.13
CA ALA A 5 -15.67 1.15 -30.12
C ALA A 5 -15.81 -0.37 -30.10
N LEU A 6 -15.88 -0.99 -28.92
CA LEU A 6 -16.12 -2.43 -28.77
C LEU A 6 -17.52 -2.84 -29.25
N ARG A 7 -18.55 -2.01 -29.01
CA ARG A 7 -19.90 -2.26 -29.50
C ARG A 7 -20.00 -2.14 -31.02
N ALA A 8 -19.25 -1.23 -31.63
CA ALA A 8 -19.18 -1.09 -33.09
C ALA A 8 -18.55 -2.31 -33.78
N GLU A 9 -17.68 -3.04 -33.07
CA GLU A 9 -16.95 -4.19 -33.61
C GLU A 9 -17.85 -5.42 -33.88
N ASN A 10 -19.13 -5.45 -33.49
CA ASN A 10 -20.10 -6.52 -33.81
C ASN A 10 -19.60 -7.97 -33.62
N GLU A 11 -18.62 -8.19 -32.72
CA GLU A 11 -18.05 -9.50 -32.44
C GLU A 11 -18.67 -10.07 -31.15
N PRO A 12 -19.51 -11.11 -31.24
CA PRO A 12 -20.29 -11.62 -30.11
C PRO A 12 -19.44 -12.27 -29.00
N ARG A 13 -18.15 -12.53 -29.24
CA ARG A 13 -17.24 -13.11 -28.24
C ARG A 13 -16.73 -12.10 -27.21
N PHE A 14 -16.84 -10.79 -27.45
CA PHE A 14 -16.41 -9.81 -26.47
C PHE A 14 -17.37 -9.73 -25.29
N GLN A 15 -16.85 -10.02 -24.10
CA GLN A 15 -17.57 -9.86 -22.84
C GLN A 15 -17.11 -8.57 -22.17
N VAL A 16 -17.89 -7.51 -22.33
CA VAL A 16 -17.62 -6.22 -21.64
C VAL A 16 -18.12 -6.33 -20.21
N ARG A 17 -17.23 -6.03 -19.25
CA ARG A 17 -17.57 -5.96 -17.83
C ARG A 17 -17.24 -4.57 -17.30
N PRO A 18 -18.24 -3.72 -17.02
CA PRO A 18 -17.98 -2.46 -16.34
C PRO A 18 -17.46 -2.76 -14.92
N VAL A 19 -16.49 -1.96 -14.48
CA VAL A 19 -15.90 -2.07 -13.14
C VAL A 19 -15.93 -0.70 -12.51
N ASP A 20 -16.69 -0.60 -11.43
CA ASP A 20 -16.64 0.51 -10.49
C ASP A 20 -16.23 -0.07 -9.14
N LEU A 21 -15.01 0.26 -8.68
CA LEU A 21 -14.40 -0.38 -7.53
C LEU A 21 -13.31 0.49 -6.89
N SER A 22 -13.36 0.66 -5.57
CA SER A 22 -12.29 1.31 -4.83
C SER A 22 -11.17 0.34 -4.45
N ARG A 23 -9.94 0.86 -4.30
CA ARG A 23 -8.79 0.07 -3.82
C ARG A 23 -9.04 -0.55 -2.45
N ARG A 24 -9.80 0.14 -1.59
CA ARG A 24 -10.15 -0.36 -0.25
C ARG A 24 -11.06 -1.59 -0.33
N GLU A 25 -12.08 -1.56 -1.19
CA GLU A 25 -12.97 -2.70 -1.42
C GLU A 25 -12.23 -3.89 -2.03
N LEU A 26 -11.29 -3.63 -2.96
CA LEU A 26 -10.41 -4.67 -3.50
C LEU A 26 -9.59 -5.36 -2.40
N LEU A 27 -9.01 -4.57 -1.49
CA LEU A 27 -8.20 -5.09 -0.38
C LEU A 27 -9.04 -5.73 0.73
N ALA A 28 -10.30 -5.33 0.90
CA ALA A 28 -11.22 -5.96 1.84
C ALA A 28 -11.59 -7.40 1.43
N GLN A 29 -11.46 -7.75 0.14
CA GLN A 29 -11.68 -9.10 -0.39
C GLN A 29 -10.53 -10.08 -0.08
N ARG A 30 -9.58 -9.70 0.80
CA ARG A 30 -8.49 -10.54 1.31
C ARG A 30 -9.02 -11.92 1.73
N GLY A 31 -8.74 -12.92 0.91
CA GLY A 31 -9.24 -14.30 1.07
C GLY A 31 -9.74 -14.90 -0.25
N ARG A 32 -10.06 -14.08 -1.24
CA ARG A 32 -10.29 -14.51 -2.63
C ARG A 32 -9.14 -14.04 -3.51
N GLU A 33 -8.75 -14.86 -4.48
CA GLU A 33 -7.75 -14.48 -5.47
C GLU A 33 -8.28 -13.28 -6.27
N VAL A 34 -7.59 -12.15 -6.16
CA VAL A 34 -7.98 -10.93 -6.86
C VAL A 34 -7.67 -11.11 -8.34
N ALA A 35 -8.67 -10.90 -9.20
CA ALA A 35 -8.48 -11.05 -10.64
C ALA A 35 -7.38 -10.10 -11.17
N PRO A 36 -6.38 -10.59 -11.93
CA PRO A 36 -5.27 -9.77 -12.42
C PRO A 36 -5.68 -8.48 -13.17
N PRO A 37 -6.74 -8.45 -14.01
CA PRO A 37 -7.20 -7.23 -14.64
C PRO A 37 -7.57 -6.12 -13.64
N LEU A 38 -8.14 -6.48 -12.47
CA LEU A 38 -8.51 -5.51 -11.43
C LEU A 38 -7.27 -4.88 -10.78
N VAL A 39 -6.20 -5.65 -10.62
CA VAL A 39 -4.93 -5.12 -10.11
C VAL A 39 -4.31 -4.18 -11.13
N LEU A 40 -4.34 -4.56 -12.42
CA LEU A 40 -3.78 -3.77 -13.50
C LEU A 40 -4.41 -2.36 -13.57
N LEU A 41 -5.74 -2.23 -13.41
CA LEU A 41 -6.44 -0.94 -13.36
C LEU A 41 -5.79 0.06 -12.40
N PHE A 42 -5.37 -0.39 -11.20
CA PHE A 42 -4.73 0.46 -10.19
C PHE A 42 -3.27 0.84 -10.47
N SER A 43 -2.70 0.35 -11.57
CA SER A 43 -1.33 0.64 -12.04
C SER A 43 -1.29 1.28 -13.43
N MET A 44 -2.46 1.59 -13.99
CA MET A 44 -2.62 2.23 -15.29
C MET A 44 -2.75 3.75 -15.15
N ALA A 45 -2.45 4.48 -16.22
CA ALA A 45 -2.80 5.89 -16.33
C ALA A 45 -4.25 6.02 -16.80
N ARG A 46 -4.96 7.06 -16.34
CA ARG A 46 -6.32 7.38 -16.83
C ARG A 46 -6.30 7.54 -18.36
N GLY A 47 -7.33 7.04 -19.03
CA GLY A 47 -7.49 7.04 -20.48
C GLY A 47 -6.58 6.07 -21.23
N SER A 48 -5.87 5.18 -20.53
CA SER A 48 -5.04 4.16 -21.18
C SER A 48 -5.76 2.83 -21.29
N THR A 49 -5.47 2.12 -22.39
CA THR A 49 -5.91 0.74 -22.61
C THR A 49 -4.69 -0.17 -22.62
N LYS A 50 -4.79 -1.34 -21.97
CA LYS A 50 -3.73 -2.37 -21.96
C LYS A 50 -4.29 -3.74 -22.29
N LEU A 51 -3.48 -4.51 -23.01
CA LEU A 51 -3.73 -5.91 -23.27
C LEU A 51 -3.06 -6.75 -22.17
N LEU A 52 -3.79 -7.71 -21.61
CA LEU A 52 -3.30 -8.60 -20.56
C LEU A 52 -3.64 -10.05 -20.90
N GLU A 53 -2.65 -10.93 -20.86
CA GLU A 53 -2.86 -12.36 -21.08
C GLU A 53 -3.61 -13.00 -19.90
N ALA A 54 -4.61 -13.84 -20.19
CA ALA A 54 -5.35 -14.54 -19.17
C ALA A 54 -4.56 -15.76 -18.65
N PRO A 55 -4.68 -16.12 -17.37
CA PRO A 55 -4.05 -17.32 -16.83
C PRO A 55 -4.44 -18.58 -17.60
N GLN A 56 -3.55 -19.58 -17.64
CA GLN A 56 -3.80 -20.88 -18.30
C GLN A 56 -4.06 -20.77 -19.81
N ASN A 57 -3.59 -19.69 -20.46
CA ASN A 57 -3.70 -19.45 -21.92
C ASN A 57 -5.15 -19.45 -22.43
N VAL A 58 -6.11 -19.09 -21.56
CA VAL A 58 -7.55 -19.13 -21.92
C VAL A 58 -8.00 -17.93 -22.75
N GLY A 59 -7.12 -16.95 -22.98
CA GLY A 59 -7.38 -15.80 -23.83
C GLY A 59 -6.68 -14.54 -23.39
N TRP A 60 -7.27 -13.40 -23.72
CA TRP A 60 -6.74 -12.06 -23.46
C TRP A 60 -7.82 -11.16 -22.88
N TYR A 61 -7.42 -10.26 -21.98
CA TYR A 61 -8.21 -9.15 -21.50
C TYR A 61 -7.79 -7.87 -22.18
N LEU A 62 -8.77 -7.09 -22.61
CA LEU A 62 -8.59 -5.69 -22.99
C LEU A 62 -9.06 -4.85 -21.80
N VAL A 63 -8.13 -4.20 -21.12
CA VAL A 63 -8.38 -3.44 -19.90
C VAL A 63 -8.28 -1.97 -20.24
N ASP A 64 -9.37 -1.23 -20.05
CA ASP A 64 -9.45 0.20 -20.28
C ASP A 64 -9.73 0.92 -18.96
N LEU A 65 -9.01 2.01 -18.70
CA LEU A 65 -9.20 2.82 -17.50
C LEU A 65 -9.79 4.18 -17.88
N GLU A 66 -11.09 4.31 -17.76
CA GLU A 66 -11.83 5.53 -18.10
C GLU A 66 -11.56 6.67 -17.10
N GLU A 67 -11.78 6.41 -15.82
CA GLU A 67 -11.72 7.41 -14.76
C GLU A 67 -10.99 6.88 -13.51
N VAL A 68 -10.32 7.80 -12.80
CA VAL A 68 -9.72 7.55 -11.48
C VAL A 68 -10.24 8.60 -10.52
N GLU A 69 -11.12 8.20 -9.60
CA GLU A 69 -11.64 9.10 -8.57
C GLU A 69 -10.80 9.03 -7.29
N THR A 70 -10.52 10.20 -6.71
CA THR A 70 -10.03 10.31 -5.33
C THR A 70 -11.16 10.89 -4.51
N GLY A 71 -11.85 10.03 -3.74
CA GLY A 71 -12.87 10.49 -2.81
C GLY A 71 -12.28 11.46 -1.79
N GLU A 72 -12.97 12.57 -1.53
CA GLU A 72 -12.65 13.44 -0.41
C GLU A 72 -12.87 12.68 0.90
N ILE A 73 -11.87 12.68 1.78
CA ILE A 73 -12.02 12.11 3.11
C ILE A 73 -12.53 13.23 4.01
N ALA A 74 -13.78 13.12 4.46
CA ALA A 74 -14.35 14.06 5.41
C ALA A 74 -13.51 14.10 6.70
N ALA A 75 -13.45 15.25 7.37
CA ALA A 75 -12.62 15.43 8.56
C ALA A 75 -13.02 14.50 9.73
N ASP A 76 -14.28 14.07 9.76
CA ASP A 76 -14.88 13.15 10.72
C ASP A 76 -14.92 11.68 10.23
N ASP A 77 -14.34 11.38 9.06
CA ASP A 77 -14.29 10.01 8.54
C ASP A 77 -13.59 9.08 9.56
N PRO A 78 -14.19 7.94 9.92
CA PRO A 78 -13.60 6.97 10.84
C PRO A 78 -12.17 6.53 10.48
N VAL A 79 -11.80 6.58 9.20
CA VAL A 79 -10.43 6.27 8.72
C VAL A 79 -9.39 7.19 9.37
N ILE A 80 -9.71 8.47 9.57
CA ILE A 80 -8.79 9.43 10.20
C ILE A 80 -8.54 9.05 11.65
N ALA A 81 -9.60 8.69 12.39
CA ALA A 81 -9.47 8.24 13.78
C ALA A 81 -8.69 6.92 13.88
N GLN A 82 -8.92 5.98 12.96
CA GLN A 82 -8.17 4.72 12.90
C GLN A 82 -6.69 4.96 12.62
N THR A 83 -6.36 5.78 11.62
CA THR A 83 -4.99 6.14 11.27
C THR A 83 -4.29 6.86 12.43
N ARG A 84 -4.96 7.78 13.14
CA ARG A 84 -4.42 8.42 14.35
C ARG A 84 -4.07 7.39 15.43
N ARG A 85 -4.94 6.41 15.69
CA ARG A 85 -4.67 5.34 16.66
C ARG A 85 -3.47 4.48 16.25
N GLN A 86 -3.32 4.20 14.96
CA GLN A 86 -2.18 3.45 14.45
C GLN A 86 -0.85 4.20 14.64
N PHE A 87 -0.84 5.52 14.44
CA PHE A 87 0.36 6.33 14.68
C PHE A 87 0.64 6.61 16.15
N ALA A 88 -0.39 6.61 17.01
CA ALA A 88 -0.23 6.93 18.43
C ALA A 88 0.78 6.04 19.15
N SER A 89 0.84 4.73 18.82
CA SER A 89 1.79 3.80 19.45
C SER A 89 3.24 4.12 19.08
N THR A 90 3.51 4.39 17.80
CA THR A 90 4.85 4.76 17.30
C THR A 90 5.29 6.12 17.85
N LEU A 91 4.38 7.10 17.86
CA LEU A 91 4.66 8.44 18.39
C LEU A 91 4.96 8.38 19.90
N ALA A 92 4.21 7.58 20.67
CA ALA A 92 4.46 7.40 22.09
C ALA A 92 5.86 6.81 22.37
N ASP A 93 6.32 5.89 21.52
CA ASP A 93 7.66 5.31 21.64
C ASP A 93 8.76 6.33 21.34
N GLU A 94 8.57 7.14 20.30
CA GLU A 94 9.49 8.21 19.94
C GLU A 94 9.57 9.29 21.03
N TYR A 95 8.42 9.72 21.57
CA TYR A 95 8.40 10.67 22.70
C TYR A 95 9.09 10.11 23.94
N ARG A 96 8.92 8.81 24.25
CA ARG A 96 9.66 8.18 25.36
C ARG A 96 11.17 8.21 25.11
N ARG A 97 11.63 7.87 23.90
CA ARG A 97 13.05 7.93 23.54
C ARG A 97 13.62 9.35 23.65
N GLN A 98 12.89 10.34 23.16
CA GLN A 98 13.29 11.75 23.25
C GLN A 98 13.35 12.24 24.70
N LEU A 99 12.38 11.87 25.53
CA LEU A 99 12.37 12.21 26.96
C LEU A 99 13.55 11.57 27.69
N THR A 100 13.80 10.27 27.50
CA THR A 100 14.95 9.59 28.11
C THR A 100 16.27 10.22 27.67
N LYS A 101 16.41 10.59 26.40
CA LYS A 101 17.59 11.29 25.89
C LYS A 101 17.76 12.65 26.57
N ALA A 102 16.70 13.45 26.64
CA ALA A 102 16.74 14.76 27.28
C ALA A 102 17.12 14.66 28.77
N ILE A 103 16.57 13.69 29.49
CA ILE A 103 16.93 13.42 30.89
C ILE A 103 18.41 13.01 30.99
N SER A 104 18.88 12.11 30.13
CA SER A 104 20.27 11.66 30.16
C SER A 104 21.26 12.81 29.92
N THR A 105 20.92 13.73 29.01
CA THR A 105 21.69 14.95 28.77
C THR A 105 21.63 15.90 29.96
N ASN A 106 20.45 16.09 30.58
CA ASN A 106 20.29 16.98 31.71
C ASN A 106 21.04 16.50 32.97
N VAL A 107 21.05 15.19 33.21
CA VAL A 107 21.76 14.56 34.35
C VAL A 107 23.26 14.39 34.06
N GLY A 108 23.69 14.55 32.80
CA GLY A 108 25.10 14.47 32.42
C GLY A 108 25.65 13.04 32.39
N ILE A 109 24.86 12.08 31.92
CA ILE A 109 25.29 10.67 31.83
C ILE A 109 26.32 10.52 30.71
N GLU A 110 27.44 9.87 31.02
CA GLU A 110 28.49 9.52 30.05
C GLU A 110 28.51 8.02 29.77
N ARG A 111 28.90 7.64 28.54
CA ARG A 111 29.09 6.24 28.15
C ARG A 111 30.54 5.86 28.34
N ASN A 112 30.77 4.69 28.95
CA ASN A 112 32.11 4.11 29.06
C ASN A 112 32.41 3.33 27.76
N GLU A 113 33.08 3.97 26.81
CA GLU A 113 33.38 3.37 25.52
C GLU A 113 34.29 2.13 25.64
N ASP A 114 35.25 2.10 26.58
CA ASP A 114 36.13 0.95 26.79
C ASP A 114 35.35 -0.31 27.21
N ALA A 115 34.39 -0.13 28.12
CA ALA A 115 33.51 -1.22 28.56
C ALA A 115 32.59 -1.69 27.42
N ILE A 116 32.07 -0.75 26.61
CA ILE A 116 31.23 -1.08 25.44
C ILE A 116 32.06 -1.86 24.40
N GLU A 117 33.30 -1.45 24.13
CA GLU A 117 34.25 -2.12 23.23
C GLU A 117 34.56 -3.55 23.70
N SER A 118 34.77 -3.72 25.01
CA SER A 118 34.97 -5.03 25.62
C SER A 118 33.77 -5.96 25.42
N VAL A 119 32.54 -5.46 25.64
CA VAL A 119 31.31 -6.23 25.42
C VAL A 119 31.12 -6.57 23.93
N ARG A 120 31.42 -5.63 23.02
CA ARG A 120 31.36 -5.89 21.57
C ARG A 120 32.27 -7.04 21.15
N ARG A 121 33.53 -7.05 21.61
CA ARG A 121 34.49 -8.13 21.31
C ARG A 121 34.01 -9.49 21.84
N GLN A 122 33.51 -9.52 23.08
CA GLN A 122 32.94 -10.75 23.66
C GLN A 122 31.78 -11.30 22.84
N LEU A 123 30.87 -10.45 22.37
CA LEU A 123 29.74 -10.87 21.52
C LEU A 123 30.18 -11.30 20.11
N ALA A 124 31.29 -10.75 19.61
CA ALA A 124 31.90 -11.14 18.34
C ALA A 124 32.73 -12.44 18.44
N GLY A 125 32.93 -12.98 19.66
CA GLY A 125 33.74 -14.19 19.89
C GLY A 125 35.25 -13.91 19.94
N GLU A 126 35.64 -12.65 20.03
CA GLU A 126 37.02 -12.22 20.24
C GLU A 126 37.25 -12.14 21.76
N ILE A 127 37.96 -13.12 22.32
CA ILE A 127 38.40 -13.14 23.72
C ILE A 127 39.87 -12.80 23.77
#